data_AF-A0A969DNP6-F1
#
_entry.id   AF-A0A969DNP6-F1
#
_cell.length_a   1.000
_cell.length_b   1.000
_cell.length_c   1.000
_cell.angle_alpha   90.00
_cell.angle_beta   90.00
_cell.angle_gamma   90.00
#
_symmetry.space_group_name_H-M   'P 1'
#
loop_
_entity.id
_entity.type
_entity.pdbx_description
1 polymer ?
#
loop_
_entity_poly.entity_id
_entity_poly.type
_entity_poly.pdbx_seq_one_letter_code
_entity_poly.pdbx_strand_id
1 'polypeptide(L)'
;MEYLLQLLQDISADSSCGNSSRADSCGPAFVKFDWTTGLVIELIQVLGSITVPQHTHAIATVLTPLVSSTSFPFDQFEVKQRLIMAIANLKQEQSIDALIEALAIPEERLRFHLIAALKGINAERCHEALLAKHQDSALQGDLAEGIAIALSEW
;
A
#
# COMPACT_ATOMS: atom_id res chain seq x y z
N MET A 1 3.25 18.99 -5.91
CA MET A 1 2.73 17.62 -6.04
C MET A 1 3.84 16.68 -6.50
N GLU A 2 4.48 16.92 -7.66
CA GLU A 2 5.59 16.10 -8.17
C GLU A 2 6.73 15.89 -7.15
N TYR A 3 7.10 16.95 -6.41
CA TYR A 3 8.11 16.84 -5.34
C TYR A 3 7.77 15.82 -4.25
N LEU A 4 6.50 15.70 -3.84
CA LEU A 4 6.10 14.77 -2.77
C LEU A 4 6.07 13.32 -3.26
N LEU A 5 5.71 13.11 -4.53
CA LEU A 5 5.77 11.77 -5.14
C LEU A 5 7.21 11.34 -5.37
N GLN A 6 8.08 12.26 -5.83
CA GLN A 6 9.50 12.00 -5.97
C GLN A 6 10.13 11.64 -4.62
N LEU A 7 9.77 12.35 -3.55
CA LEU A 7 10.27 12.07 -2.21
C LEU A 7 9.95 10.63 -1.75
N LEU A 8 8.73 10.14 -2.01
CA LEU A 8 8.38 8.75 -1.71
C LEU A 8 9.14 7.73 -2.55
N GLN A 9 9.38 8.03 -3.82
CA GLN A 9 10.16 7.17 -4.70
C GLN A 9 11.61 7.09 -4.23
N ASP A 10 12.19 8.22 -3.80
CA ASP A 10 13.53 8.28 -3.24
C ASP A 10 13.60 7.48 -1.93
N ILE A 11 12.63 7.62 -1.01
CA ILE A 11 12.54 6.80 0.21
C ILE A 11 12.51 5.30 -0.12
N SER A 12 11.70 4.91 -1.12
CA SER A 12 11.62 3.52 -1.56
C SER A 12 12.93 3.02 -2.15
N ALA A 13 13.63 3.84 -2.94
CA ALA A 13 14.93 3.48 -3.52
C ALA A 13 16.02 3.33 -2.43
N ASP A 14 16.09 4.28 -1.50
CA ASP A 14 17.03 4.26 -0.36
C ASP A 14 16.84 3.01 0.50
N SER A 15 15.58 2.67 0.79
CA SER A 15 15.24 1.49 1.60
C SER A 15 15.68 0.17 0.97
N SER A 16 15.60 0.07 -0.36
CA SER A 16 16.07 -1.11 -1.09
C SER A 16 17.60 -1.21 -1.13
N CYS A 17 18.32 -0.08 -1.11
CA CYS A 17 19.78 -0.02 -1.03
C CYS A 17 20.30 -0.51 0.34
N GLY A 18 19.62 -0.16 1.44
CA GLY A 18 20.03 -0.51 2.81
C GLY A 18 19.99 -2.01 3.15
N ASN A 19 19.20 -2.81 2.41
CA ASN A 19 19.08 -4.26 2.57
C ASN A 19 20.04 -5.07 1.67
N SER A 20 20.83 -4.41 0.81
CA SER A 20 21.84 -5.07 -0.03
C SER A 20 23.13 -5.28 0.76
N SER A 21 23.58 -6.53 0.91
CA SER A 21 24.93 -6.86 1.44
C SER A 21 26.09 -6.36 0.56
N ARG A 22 25.79 -5.67 -0.55
CA ARG A 22 26.76 -5.10 -1.48
C ARG A 22 26.56 -3.60 -1.49
N ALA A 23 27.29 -2.91 -0.62
CA ALA A 23 27.34 -1.45 -0.53
C ALA A 23 27.90 -0.77 -1.80
N ASP A 24 28.37 -1.56 -2.77
CA ASP A 24 29.06 -1.09 -3.97
C ASP A 24 28.11 -0.65 -5.11
N SER A 25 26.79 -0.86 -4.97
CA SER A 25 25.81 -0.53 -6.02
C SER A 25 25.15 0.84 -5.89
N CYS A 26 25.29 1.52 -4.76
CA CYS A 26 24.70 2.85 -4.56
C CYS A 26 25.80 3.90 -4.84
N GLY A 27 25.67 4.62 -5.97
CA GLY A 27 26.71 5.53 -6.48
C GLY A 27 27.09 6.67 -5.51
N PRO A 28 28.22 7.38 -5.74
CA PRO A 28 28.87 8.28 -4.77
C PRO A 28 28.11 9.57 -4.44
N ALA A 29 26.90 9.77 -4.94
CA ALA A 29 26.07 10.97 -4.71
C ALA A 29 24.89 10.73 -3.75
N PHE A 30 24.83 9.55 -3.12
CA PHE A 30 23.73 9.19 -2.23
C PHE A 30 23.92 9.80 -0.84
N VAL A 31 23.26 10.93 -0.59
CA VAL A 31 23.14 11.49 0.76
C VAL A 31 22.12 10.62 1.51
N LYS A 32 22.61 9.76 2.40
CA LYS A 32 21.77 8.92 3.25
C LYS A 32 20.87 9.81 4.12
N PHE A 33 19.62 9.98 3.71
CA PHE A 33 18.64 10.72 4.49
C PHE A 33 18.03 9.75 5.51
N ASP A 34 18.12 10.09 6.80
CA ASP A 34 17.53 9.26 7.85
C ASP A 34 16.02 9.52 7.93
N TRP A 35 15.28 8.78 7.10
CA TRP A 35 13.83 8.85 7.06
C TRP A 35 13.25 8.22 8.32
N THR A 36 12.83 9.06 9.26
CA THR A 36 12.08 8.57 10.41
C THR A 36 10.71 8.05 9.99
N THR A 37 10.23 6.98 10.62
CA THR A 37 8.87 6.45 10.46
C THR A 37 7.81 7.55 10.57
N GLY A 38 8.02 8.52 11.48
CA GLY A 38 7.12 9.66 11.68
C GLY A 38 6.99 10.56 10.44
N LEU A 39 8.11 10.92 9.80
CA LEU A 39 8.08 11.74 8.58
C LEU A 39 7.37 11.03 7.43
N VAL A 40 7.58 9.72 7.29
CA VAL A 40 6.91 8.92 6.26
C VAL A 40 5.40 8.84 6.51
N ILE A 41 4.96 8.67 7.75
CA ILE A 41 3.54 8.68 8.13
C ILE A 41 2.90 10.02 7.78
N GLU A 42 3.54 11.15 8.12
CA GLU A 42 3.03 12.49 7.80
C GLU A 42 2.94 12.71 6.29
N LEU A 43 3.95 12.28 5.54
CA LEU A 43 3.95 12.37 4.07
C LEU A 43 2.78 11.58 3.46
N ILE A 44 2.59 10.33 3.89
CA ILE A 44 1.46 9.50 3.43
C ILE A 44 0.12 10.12 3.83
N GLN A 45 0.02 10.68 5.04
CA GLN A 45 -1.19 11.36 5.51
C GLN A 45 -1.53 12.57 4.62
N VAL A 46 -0.54 13.43 4.34
CA VAL A 46 -0.72 14.59 3.46
C VAL A 46 -1.18 14.14 2.09
N LEU A 47 -0.52 13.14 1.50
CA LEU A 47 -0.88 12.61 0.19
C LEU A 47 -2.30 12.02 0.15
N GLY A 48 -2.69 11.25 1.15
CA GLY A 48 -4.04 10.68 1.27
C GLY A 48 -5.14 11.72 1.51
N SER A 49 -4.79 12.93 1.94
CA SER A 49 -5.74 14.04 2.12
C SER A 49 -5.97 14.87 0.85
N ILE A 50 -5.18 14.63 -0.22
CA ILE A 50 -5.33 15.34 -1.49
C ILE A 50 -6.56 14.80 -2.22
N THR A 51 -7.58 15.64 -2.37
CA THR A 51 -8.84 15.28 -3.03
C THR A 51 -8.95 15.78 -4.47
N VAL A 52 -7.94 16.51 -4.97
CA VAL A 52 -7.95 17.06 -6.32
C VAL A 52 -7.88 15.90 -7.33
N PRO A 53 -8.93 15.66 -8.16
CA PRO A 53 -9.03 14.45 -8.97
C PRO A 53 -7.85 14.22 -9.93
N GLN A 54 -7.23 15.30 -10.40
CA GLN A 54 -6.08 15.25 -11.30
C GLN A 54 -4.81 14.65 -10.65
N HIS A 55 -4.78 14.50 -9.32
CA HIS A 55 -3.63 14.00 -8.57
C HIS A 55 -3.89 12.68 -7.87
N THR A 56 -5.14 12.38 -7.50
CA THR A 56 -5.50 11.17 -6.74
C THR A 56 -5.06 9.90 -7.46
N HIS A 57 -5.22 9.85 -8.79
CA HIS A 57 -4.76 8.73 -9.61
C HIS A 57 -3.25 8.50 -9.47
N ALA A 58 -2.44 9.54 -9.69
CA ALA A 58 -0.97 9.42 -9.61
C ALA A 58 -0.50 9.03 -8.21
N ILE A 59 -1.14 9.58 -7.17
CA ILE A 59 -0.81 9.26 -5.78
C ILE A 59 -1.15 7.79 -5.48
N ALA A 60 -2.35 7.32 -5.87
CA ALA A 60 -2.74 5.93 -5.65
C ALA A 60 -1.77 4.97 -6.35
N THR A 61 -1.35 5.27 -7.58
CA THR A 61 -0.38 4.47 -8.33
C THR A 61 0.96 4.34 -7.60
N VAL A 62 1.41 5.39 -6.89
CA VAL A 62 2.66 5.35 -6.11
C VAL A 62 2.48 4.64 -4.77
N LEU A 63 1.38 4.87 -4.06
CA LEU A 63 1.18 4.33 -2.71
C LEU A 63 0.81 2.85 -2.69
N THR A 64 -0.01 2.38 -3.65
CA THR A 64 -0.53 1.01 -3.68
C THR A 64 0.55 -0.08 -3.58
N PRO A 65 1.63 -0.08 -4.39
CA PRO A 65 2.65 -1.12 -4.29
C PRO A 65 3.41 -1.11 -2.95
N LEU A 66 3.40 0.01 -2.21
CA LEU A 66 4.11 0.14 -0.94
C LEU A 66 3.43 -0.65 0.20
N VAL A 67 2.14 -0.98 0.09
CA VAL A 67 1.41 -1.77 1.09
C VAL A 67 2.05 -3.15 1.29
N SER A 68 2.47 -3.76 0.18
CA SER A 68 3.12 -5.07 0.17
C SER A 68 4.64 -5.00 0.31
N SER A 69 5.22 -3.80 0.48
CA SER A 69 6.66 -3.65 0.68
C SER A 69 7.10 -4.23 2.02
N THR A 70 8.27 -4.86 2.01
CA THR A 70 8.99 -5.39 3.18
C THR A 70 10.24 -4.56 3.50
N SER A 71 10.43 -3.43 2.82
CA SER A 71 11.58 -2.54 3.05
C SER A 71 11.25 -1.51 4.14
N PHE A 72 12.21 -1.20 5.01
CA PHE A 72 12.03 -0.16 6.02
C PHE A 72 11.88 1.24 5.38
N PRO A 73 10.96 2.12 5.81
CA PRO A 73 10.03 1.95 6.93
C PRO A 73 8.66 1.38 6.53
N PHE A 74 8.45 1.00 5.27
CA PHE A 74 7.16 0.52 4.77
C PHE A 74 6.72 -0.83 5.34
N ASP A 75 7.64 -1.62 5.90
CA ASP A 75 7.30 -2.86 6.61
C ASP A 75 6.70 -2.64 8.01
N GLN A 76 6.78 -1.41 8.55
CA GLN A 76 6.27 -1.10 9.88
C GLN A 76 4.73 -1.07 9.89
N PHE A 77 4.12 -1.64 10.93
CA PHE A 77 2.67 -1.74 11.08
C PHE A 77 1.97 -0.37 10.93
N GLU A 78 2.48 0.66 11.61
CA GLU A 78 1.90 2.01 11.60
C GLU A 78 1.98 2.66 10.22
N VAL A 79 3.03 2.37 9.45
CA VAL A 79 3.20 2.87 8.08
C VAL A 79 2.24 2.17 7.13
N LYS A 80 2.12 0.83 7.22
CA LYS A 80 1.15 0.07 6.42
C LYS A 80 -0.28 0.49 6.70
N GLN A 81 -0.65 0.62 7.98
CA GLN A 81 -1.97 1.13 8.36
C GLN A 81 -2.21 2.50 7.73
N ARG A 82 -1.23 3.41 7.78
CA ARG A 82 -1.36 4.73 7.19
C ARG A 82 -1.48 4.70 5.66
N LEU A 83 -0.71 3.86 4.98
CA LEU A 83 -0.79 3.65 3.54
C LEU A 83 -2.20 3.20 3.13
N ILE A 84 -2.73 2.18 3.80
CA ILE A 84 -4.05 1.62 3.52
C ILE A 84 -5.14 2.69 3.69
N MET A 85 -5.09 3.46 4.79
CA MET A 85 -6.03 4.55 5.03
C MET A 85 -5.91 5.67 3.97
N ALA A 86 -4.70 6.04 3.58
CA ALA A 86 -4.47 7.05 2.55
C ALA A 86 -5.05 6.59 1.21
N ILE A 87 -4.77 5.35 0.77
CA ILE A 87 -5.31 4.78 -0.47
C ILE A 87 -6.85 4.77 -0.45
N ALA A 88 -7.46 4.38 0.67
CA ALA A 88 -8.91 4.37 0.85
C ALA A 88 -9.55 5.76 0.68
N ASN A 89 -8.84 6.82 1.07
CA ASN A 89 -9.31 8.20 0.96
C ASN A 89 -9.21 8.74 -0.47
N LEU A 90 -8.29 8.22 -1.28
CA LEU A 90 -8.12 8.65 -2.68
C LEU A 90 -9.26 8.14 -3.58
N LYS A 91 -10.03 7.14 -3.15
CA LYS A 91 -11.18 6.55 -3.87
C LYS A 91 -10.85 6.13 -5.30
N GLN A 92 -9.63 5.64 -5.53
CA GLN A 92 -9.19 5.21 -6.85
C GLN A 92 -9.39 3.71 -7.03
N GLU A 93 -10.28 3.32 -7.94
CA GLU A 93 -10.62 1.91 -8.18
C GLU A 93 -9.45 1.08 -8.71
N GLN A 94 -8.45 1.70 -9.33
CA GLN A 94 -7.24 1.00 -9.80
C GLN A 94 -6.46 0.29 -8.69
N SER A 95 -6.66 0.67 -7.42
CA SER A 95 -6.01 0.05 -6.28
C SER A 95 -6.71 -1.22 -5.81
N ILE A 96 -7.94 -1.50 -6.28
CA ILE A 96 -8.78 -2.60 -5.78
C ILE A 96 -8.05 -3.94 -5.89
N ASP A 97 -7.57 -4.31 -7.09
CA ASP A 97 -6.94 -5.61 -7.31
C ASP A 97 -5.72 -5.81 -6.41
N ALA A 98 -4.85 -4.79 -6.33
CA ALA A 98 -3.66 -4.85 -5.49
C ALA A 98 -3.99 -4.90 -3.99
N LEU A 99 -5.04 -4.22 -3.53
CA LEU A 99 -5.51 -4.32 -2.14
C LEU A 99 -6.17 -5.67 -1.84
N ILE A 100 -6.80 -6.31 -2.84
CA ILE A 100 -7.27 -7.70 -2.71
C ILE A 100 -6.08 -8.65 -2.57
N GLU A 101 -5.04 -8.53 -3.39
CA GLU A 101 -3.80 -9.33 -3.22
C GLU A 101 -3.16 -9.10 -1.85
N ALA A 102 -3.23 -7.87 -1.33
CA ALA A 102 -2.71 -7.52 -0.01
C ALA A 102 -3.49 -8.17 1.15
N LEU A 103 -4.65 -8.80 0.93
CA LEU A 103 -5.36 -9.54 1.99
C LEU A 103 -4.57 -10.77 2.49
N ALA A 104 -3.55 -11.21 1.76
CA ALA A 104 -2.58 -12.20 2.21
C ALA A 104 -1.66 -11.70 3.34
N ILE A 105 -1.79 -10.44 3.78
CA ILE A 105 -1.00 -9.88 4.87
C ILE A 105 -1.21 -10.70 6.17
N PRO A 106 -0.13 -11.05 6.90
CA PRO A 106 -0.24 -11.90 8.08
C PRO A 106 -0.86 -11.17 9.27
N GLU A 107 -0.74 -9.84 9.35
CA GLU A 107 -1.31 -9.06 10.44
C GLU A 107 -2.84 -8.91 10.28
N GLU A 108 -3.59 -9.65 11.09
CA GLU A 108 -5.07 -9.61 11.13
C GLU A 108 -5.63 -8.17 11.23
N ARG A 109 -5.03 -7.31 12.06
CA ARG A 109 -5.45 -5.90 12.18
C ARG A 109 -5.31 -5.14 10.86
N LEU A 110 -4.26 -5.38 10.06
CA LEU A 110 -4.10 -4.75 8.75
C LEU A 110 -5.08 -5.33 7.74
N ARG A 111 -5.44 -6.62 7.85
CA ARG A 111 -6.48 -7.25 7.02
C ARG A 111 -7.84 -6.56 7.19
N PHE A 112 -8.25 -6.25 8.43
CA PHE A 112 -9.47 -5.46 8.66
C PHE A 112 -9.40 -4.03 8.10
N HIS A 113 -8.22 -3.38 8.18
CA HIS A 113 -8.03 -2.08 7.54
C HIS A 113 -8.14 -2.17 6.01
N LEU A 114 -7.63 -3.24 5.39
CA LEU A 114 -7.78 -3.49 3.95
C LEU A 114 -9.25 -3.70 3.56
N ILE A 115 -10.00 -4.49 4.33
CA ILE A 115 -11.44 -4.71 4.08
C ILE A 115 -12.20 -3.38 4.17
N ALA A 116 -11.94 -2.59 5.22
CA ALA A 116 -12.54 -1.26 5.37
C ALA A 116 -12.15 -0.32 4.22
N ALA A 117 -10.89 -0.39 3.76
CA ALA A 117 -10.41 0.40 2.62
C ALA A 117 -11.13 0.03 1.32
N LEU A 118 -11.25 -1.27 1.01
CA LEU A 118 -11.94 -1.78 -0.17
C LEU A 118 -13.41 -1.33 -0.18
N LYS A 119 -14.13 -1.49 0.94
CA LYS A 119 -15.51 -0.98 1.10
C LYS A 119 -15.58 0.54 0.90
N GLY A 120 -14.57 1.25 1.39
CA GLY A 120 -14.46 2.69 1.27
C GLY A 120 -14.23 3.16 -0.17
N ILE A 121 -13.49 2.41 -1.00
CA ILE A 121 -13.18 2.82 -2.38
C ILE A 121 -14.43 2.70 -3.26
N ASN A 122 -14.97 1.48 -3.38
CA ASN A 122 -16.22 1.19 -4.07
C ASN A 122 -16.73 -0.18 -3.59
N ALA A 123 -17.72 -0.18 -2.70
CA ALA A 123 -18.18 -1.41 -2.05
C ALA A 123 -18.75 -2.46 -3.02
N GLU A 124 -19.50 -2.04 -4.03
CA GLU A 124 -20.08 -2.97 -5.01
C GLU A 124 -18.99 -3.59 -5.88
N ARG A 125 -18.12 -2.74 -6.44
CA ARG A 125 -17.04 -3.19 -7.33
C ARG A 125 -16.05 -4.10 -6.61
N CYS A 126 -15.70 -3.79 -5.36
CA CYS A 126 -14.82 -4.63 -4.55
C CYS A 126 -15.47 -5.98 -4.21
N HIS A 127 -16.76 -6.02 -3.92
CA HIS A 127 -17.47 -7.28 -3.67
C HIS A 127 -17.43 -8.21 -4.89
N GLU A 128 -17.71 -7.66 -6.09
CA GLU A 128 -17.62 -8.40 -7.35
C GLU A 128 -16.20 -8.95 -7.58
N ALA A 129 -15.18 -8.12 -7.36
CA ALA A 129 -13.79 -8.52 -7.53
C ALA A 129 -13.37 -9.62 -6.52
N LEU A 130 -13.83 -9.53 -5.27
CA LEU A 130 -13.60 -10.56 -4.25
C LEU A 130 -14.27 -11.89 -4.62
N LEU A 131 -15.53 -11.86 -5.07
CA LEU A 131 -16.23 -13.05 -5.54
C LEU A 131 -15.54 -13.69 -6.75
N ALA A 132 -15.13 -12.87 -7.72
CA ALA A 132 -14.41 -13.35 -8.90
C ALA A 132 -13.08 -14.01 -8.50
N LYS A 133 -12.33 -13.38 -7.59
CA LYS A 133 -11.06 -13.92 -7.09
C LYS A 133 -11.27 -15.20 -6.26
N HIS A 134 -12.33 -15.28 -5.46
CA HIS A 134 -12.68 -16.46 -4.67
C HIS A 134 -13.03 -17.68 -5.53
N GLN A 135 -13.53 -17.46 -6.75
CA GLN A 135 -13.82 -18.53 -7.72
C GLN A 135 -12.58 -19.03 -8.47
N ASP A 136 -11.42 -18.38 -8.33
CA ASP A 136 -10.18 -18.82 -8.95
C ASP A 136 -9.70 -20.14 -8.32
N SER A 137 -9.69 -21.21 -9.12
CA SER A 137 -9.22 -22.54 -8.70
C SER A 137 -7.75 -22.59 -8.24
N ALA A 138 -6.95 -21.59 -8.60
CA ALA A 138 -5.56 -21.47 -8.16
C ALA A 138 -5.41 -20.72 -6.82
N LEU A 139 -6.50 -20.17 -6.26
CA LEU A 139 -6.47 -19.42 -5.00
C LEU A 139 -6.13 -20.35 -3.82
N GLN A 140 -5.03 -20.05 -3.13
CA GLN A 140 -4.51 -20.85 -2.01
C GLN A 140 -3.82 -19.98 -0.96
N GLY A 141 -3.52 -20.57 0.20
CA GLY A 141 -2.73 -19.95 1.26
C GLY A 141 -3.40 -18.76 1.91
N ASP A 142 -2.58 -17.83 2.40
CA ASP A 142 -3.02 -16.67 3.19
C ASP A 142 -3.99 -15.76 2.42
N LEU A 143 -3.84 -15.68 1.08
CA LEU A 143 -4.76 -14.92 0.24
C LEU A 143 -6.16 -15.53 0.23
N ALA A 144 -6.27 -16.86 0.19
CA ALA A 144 -7.56 -17.54 0.20
C ALA A 144 -8.32 -17.28 1.51
N GLU A 145 -7.61 -17.38 2.64
CA GLU A 145 -8.15 -17.04 3.95
C GLU A 145 -8.53 -15.56 4.03
N GLY A 146 -7.66 -14.67 3.54
CA GLY A 146 -7.91 -13.24 3.54
C GLY A 146 -9.17 -12.84 2.76
N ILE A 147 -9.37 -13.44 1.59
CA ILE A 147 -10.56 -13.25 0.76
C ILE A 147 -11.81 -13.83 1.44
N ALA A 148 -11.71 -15.01 2.06
CA ALA A 148 -12.84 -15.60 2.78
C ALA A 148 -13.32 -14.71 3.94
N ILE A 149 -12.38 -14.16 4.72
CA ILE A 149 -12.69 -13.19 5.79
C ILE A 149 -13.31 -11.93 5.19
N ALA A 150 -12.74 -11.39 4.10
CA ALA A 150 -13.28 -10.20 3.46
C ALA A 150 -14.73 -10.42 3.00
N LEU A 151 -15.03 -11.55 2.38
CA LEU A 151 -16.39 -11.90 1.95
C LEU A 151 -17.35 -12.10 3.14
N SER A 152 -16.89 -12.64 4.27
CA SER A 152 -17.75 -12.78 5.46
C SER A 152 -18.11 -11.45 6.12
N GLU A 153 -17.28 -10.42 5.92
CA GLU A 153 -17.51 -9.10 6.48
C GLU A 153 -18.46 -8.25 5.60
N TRP A 154 -18.74 -8.64 4.35
CA TRP A 154 -19.44 -7.80 3.38
C TRP A 154 -20.95 -7.68 3.63
#